data_AF-A0A9D4PW87-F1
#
_entry.id   AF-A0A9D4PW87-F1
#
_cell.length_a   1.000
_cell.length_b   1.000
_cell.length_c   1.000
_cell.angle_alpha   90.00
_cell.angle_beta   90.00
_cell.angle_gamma   90.00
#
_symmetry.space_group_name_H-M   'P 1'
#
loop_
_entity.id
_entity.type
_entity.pdbx_description
1 polymer ?
#
loop_
_entity_poly.entity_id
_entity_poly.type
_entity_poly.pdbx_seq_one_letter_code
_entity_poly.pdbx_strand_id
1 'polypeptide(L)'
;MTTMYTSPNRCSGFFLVGIMELMKVERGLASWPVSLIGTLIDCGGMGLGILATTLQVLISMYFERYQGAANGIMFAGATVSAATFPKLVLFLSETYGFRGSLLLLGAVLMNMIAVSLAFREPHWIQRDRKRKKG
;
A
#
# COMPACT_ATOMS: atom_id res chain seq x y z
N MET A 1 31.51 1.49 -16.91
CA MET A 1 31.43 0.26 -16.08
C MET A 1 31.95 0.66 -14.71
N THR A 2 31.14 1.03 -13.70
CA THR A 2 29.94 0.42 -13.10
C THR A 2 28.96 1.55 -12.68
N THR A 3 27.85 1.73 -13.40
CA THR A 3 26.48 1.40 -12.97
C THR A 3 25.94 2.17 -11.75
N MET A 4 25.39 3.36 -12.00
CA MET A 4 23.93 3.62 -11.97
C MET A 4 23.13 3.07 -10.76
N TYR A 5 23.64 3.22 -9.54
CA TYR A 5 22.86 3.06 -8.30
C TYR A 5 23.20 4.21 -7.36
N THR A 6 22.33 5.21 -7.21
CA THR A 6 22.13 6.08 -6.01
C THR A 6 21.33 7.35 -6.36
N SER A 7 20.24 7.23 -7.12
CA SER A 7 19.28 8.32 -7.34
C SER A 7 18.00 8.30 -6.47
N PRO A 8 18.02 7.89 -5.18
CA PRO A 8 16.98 8.34 -4.23
C PRO A 8 17.43 9.43 -3.23
N ASN A 9 18.73 9.57 -2.94
CA ASN A 9 19.23 10.32 -1.76
C ASN A 9 19.38 11.85 -1.92
N ARG A 10 18.95 12.45 -3.05
CA ARG A 10 19.13 13.90 -3.29
C ARG A 10 17.93 14.75 -2.85
N CYS A 11 16.72 14.18 -2.79
CA CYS A 11 15.51 14.93 -2.44
C CYS A 11 15.29 15.04 -0.92
N SER A 12 15.73 14.05 -0.16
CA SER A 12 15.60 14.04 1.32
C SER A 12 16.44 15.14 1.97
N GLY A 13 17.63 15.43 1.45
CA GLY A 13 18.52 16.46 1.99
C GLY A 13 17.94 17.88 1.89
N PHE A 14 17.26 18.21 0.79
CA PHE A 14 16.63 19.53 0.62
C PHE A 14 15.42 19.70 1.55
N PHE A 15 14.64 18.64 1.73
CA PHE A 15 13.50 18.63 2.66
C PHE A 15 13.95 18.72 4.12
N LEU A 16 15.08 18.07 4.45
CA LEU A 16 15.69 18.08 5.79
C LEU A 16 16.21 19.49 6.14
N VAL A 17 16.92 20.14 5.21
CA VAL A 17 17.38 21.53 5.39
C VAL A 17 16.21 22.52 5.47
N GLY A 18 15.17 22.32 4.65
CA GLY A 18 13.96 23.16 4.67
C GLY A 18 13.17 23.07 5.98
N ILE A 19 13.01 21.87 6.56
CA ILE A 19 12.34 21.69 7.86
C ILE A 19 13.20 22.25 9.01
N MET A 20 14.52 22.13 8.93
CA MET A 20 15.45 22.67 9.93
C MET A 20 15.41 24.20 10.01
N GLU A 21 15.31 24.89 8.87
CA GLU A 21 15.16 26.35 8.78
C GLU A 21 13.82 26.84 9.35
N LEU A 22 12.72 26.12 9.08
CA LEU A 22 11.36 26.56 9.41
C LEU A 22 11.00 26.37 10.90
N MET A 23 11.62 25.40 11.57
CA MET A 23 11.24 25.00 12.94
C MET A 23 12.18 25.50 14.04
N LYS A 24 13.37 26.06 13.75
CA LYS A 24 14.36 26.53 14.75
C LYS A 24 14.69 25.52 15.89
N VAL A 25 14.55 24.21 15.65
CA VAL A 25 14.76 23.14 16.64
C VAL A 25 16.14 22.49 16.47
N GLU A 26 16.75 22.13 17.60
CA GLU A 26 18.05 21.49 17.74
C GLU A 26 18.18 20.18 16.91
N ARG A 27 19.31 20.03 16.19
CA ARG A 27 19.58 19.02 15.14
C ARG A 27 19.33 17.56 15.54
N GLY A 28 19.40 17.24 16.83
CA GLY A 28 19.21 15.88 17.35
C GLY A 28 17.75 15.43 17.46
N LEU A 29 16.81 16.36 17.64
CA LEU A 29 15.39 16.05 17.89
C LEU A 29 14.56 15.88 16.62
N ALA A 30 15.01 16.43 15.48
CA ALA A 30 14.28 16.43 14.21
C ALA A 30 14.55 15.21 13.32
N SER A 31 15.64 14.45 13.56
CA SER A 31 16.05 13.34 12.69
C SER A 31 15.25 12.06 12.92
N TRP A 32 14.94 11.74 14.19
CA TRP A 32 14.25 10.50 14.53
C TRP A 32 12.79 10.45 14.04
N PRO A 33 11.97 11.54 14.06
CA PRO A 33 10.60 11.48 13.57
C PRO A 33 10.54 11.35 12.05
N VAL A 34 11.42 12.05 11.32
CA VAL A 34 11.50 11.97 9.85
C VAL A 34 11.96 10.59 9.41
N SER A 35 12.93 10.00 10.10
CA SER A 35 13.40 8.64 9.81
C SER A 35 12.33 7.60 10.15
N LEU A 36 11.58 7.79 11.24
CA LEU A 36 10.48 6.90 11.62
C LEU A 36 9.34 6.95 10.60
N ILE A 37 8.93 8.16 10.20
CA ILE A 37 7.88 8.37 9.21
C ILE A 37 8.31 7.79 7.85
N GLY A 38 9.55 8.05 7.42
CA GLY A 38 10.10 7.50 6.18
C GLY A 38 10.08 5.96 6.18
N THR A 39 10.62 5.34 7.22
CA THR A 39 10.68 3.87 7.33
C THR A 39 9.29 3.22 7.37
N LEU A 40 8.31 3.86 8.04
CA LEU A 40 6.93 3.37 8.07
C LEU A 40 6.25 3.43 6.69
N ILE A 41 6.52 4.49 5.93
CA ILE A 41 6.03 4.64 4.55
C ILE A 41 6.71 3.61 3.64
N ASP A 42 8.01 3.37 3.80
CA ASP A 42 8.75 2.39 2.99
C ASP A 42 8.24 0.96 3.24
N CYS A 43 8.06 0.56 4.52
CA CYS A 43 7.49 -0.75 4.86
C CYS A 43 6.04 -0.90 4.37
N GLY A 44 5.21 0.14 4.54
CA GLY A 44 3.83 0.13 4.04
C GLY A 44 3.76 0.08 2.51
N GLY A 45 4.64 0.82 1.84
CA GLY A 45 4.76 0.88 0.38
C GLY A 45 5.20 -0.45 -0.23
N MET A 46 6.15 -1.15 0.41
CA MET A 46 6.54 -2.50 -0.02
C MET A 46 5.36 -3.47 0.04
N GLY A 47 4.61 -3.48 1.14
CA GLY A 47 3.44 -4.35 1.29
C GLY A 47 2.36 -4.08 0.25
N LEU A 48 2.01 -2.80 0.05
CA LEU A 48 1.00 -2.40 -0.94
C LEU A 48 1.42 -2.73 -2.38
N GLY A 49 2.69 -2.56 -2.73
CA GLY A 49 3.21 -2.88 -4.06
C GLY A 49 3.12 -4.38 -4.39
N ILE A 50 3.47 -5.24 -3.42
CA ILE A 50 3.38 -6.70 -3.57
C ILE A 50 1.92 -7.13 -3.74
N LEU A 51 1.01 -6.58 -2.94
CA LEU A 51 -0.42 -6.91 -3.01
C LEU A 51 -1.05 -6.43 -4.32
N ALA A 52 -0.76 -5.20 -4.75
CA ALA A 52 -1.28 -4.63 -5.99
C ALA A 52 -0.84 -5.45 -7.22
N THR A 53 0.43 -5.83 -7.29
CA THR A 53 0.97 -6.64 -8.38
C THR A 53 0.42 -8.07 -8.37
N THR A 54 0.34 -8.71 -7.20
CA THR A 54 -0.21 -10.07 -7.05
C THR A 54 -1.69 -10.12 -7.46
N LEU A 55 -2.49 -9.13 -7.02
CA LEU A 55 -3.91 -9.05 -7.35
C LEU A 55 -4.11 -8.87 -8.86
N GLN A 56 -3.31 -8.01 -9.49
CA GLN A 56 -3.40 -7.76 -10.92
C GLN A 56 -3.01 -8.99 -11.76
N VAL A 57 -2.00 -9.75 -11.34
CA VAL A 57 -1.63 -11.03 -11.98
C VAL A 57 -2.72 -12.09 -11.78
N LEU A 58 -3.34 -12.14 -10.60
CA LEU A 58 -4.41 -13.09 -10.30
C LEU A 58 -5.65 -12.83 -11.17
N ILE A 59 -6.06 -11.57 -11.29
CA ILE A 59 -7.18 -11.15 -12.16
C ILE A 59 -6.89 -11.50 -13.62
N SER A 60 -5.65 -11.23 -14.05
CA SER A 60 -5.17 -11.53 -15.41
C SER A 60 -5.23 -13.03 -15.72
N MET A 61 -4.83 -13.90 -14.78
CA MET A 61 -4.92 -15.36 -14.95
C MET A 61 -6.35 -15.91 -14.85
N TYR A 62 -7.22 -15.31 -14.05
CA TYR A 62 -8.58 -15.82 -13.83
C TYR A 62 -9.54 -15.48 -14.98
N PHE A 63 -9.35 -14.33 -15.62
CA PHE A 63 -10.22 -13.84 -16.70
C PHE A 63 -9.41 -13.52 -17.96
N GLU A 64 -8.79 -14.51 -18.61
CA GLU A 64 -8.02 -14.31 -19.86
C GLU A 64 -8.78 -13.49 -20.93
N ARG A 65 -10.12 -13.58 -20.96
CA ARG A 65 -10.96 -12.89 -21.96
C ARG A 65 -11.60 -11.57 -21.50
N TYR A 66 -11.63 -11.26 -20.21
CA TYR A 66 -12.30 -10.06 -19.65
C TYR A 66 -11.39 -9.17 -18.76
N GLN A 67 -10.07 -9.27 -18.93
CA GLN A 67 -9.08 -8.53 -18.12
C GLN A 67 -9.33 -7.01 -18.09
N GLY A 68 -9.77 -6.42 -19.21
CA GLY A 68 -10.06 -4.99 -19.30
C GLY A 68 -11.25 -4.54 -18.44
N ALA A 69 -12.33 -5.32 -18.41
CA ALA A 69 -13.49 -5.03 -17.56
C ALA A 69 -13.15 -5.22 -16.07
N ALA A 70 -12.40 -6.28 -15.74
CA ALA A 70 -11.98 -6.56 -14.37
C ALA A 70 -11.04 -5.47 -13.82
N ASN A 71 -10.05 -5.02 -14.61
CA ASN A 71 -9.19 -3.90 -14.24
C ASN A 71 -10.00 -2.60 -14.13
N GLY A 72 -10.99 -2.37 -15.01
CA GLY A 72 -11.90 -1.23 -14.92
C GLY A 72 -12.67 -1.18 -13.60
N ILE A 73 -13.21 -2.32 -13.15
CA ILE A 73 -13.90 -2.41 -11.85
C ILE A 73 -12.92 -2.17 -10.70
N MET A 74 -11.69 -2.70 -10.78
CA MET A 74 -10.65 -2.49 -9.76
C MET A 74 -10.32 -1.00 -9.60
N PHE A 75 -10.09 -0.29 -10.70
CA PHE A 75 -9.82 1.16 -10.67
C PHE A 75 -11.04 1.99 -10.25
N ALA A 76 -12.24 1.59 -10.67
CA ALA A 76 -13.47 2.22 -10.20
C ALA A 76 -13.63 2.07 -8.68
N GLY A 77 -13.38 0.87 -8.14
CA GLY A 77 -13.36 0.62 -6.69
C GLY A 77 -12.30 1.43 -5.94
N ALA A 78 -11.09 1.57 -6.50
CA ALA A 78 -10.05 2.44 -5.95
C ALA A 78 -10.49 3.91 -5.90
N THR A 79 -11.20 4.39 -6.92
CA THR A 79 -11.69 5.78 -6.97
C THR A 79 -12.84 6.01 -5.98
N VAL A 80 -13.79 5.07 -5.90
CA VAL A 80 -14.92 5.12 -4.96
C VAL A 80 -14.43 5.09 -3.51
N SER A 81 -13.45 4.23 -3.22
CA SER A 81 -12.84 4.18 -1.89
C SER A 81 -12.08 5.46 -1.58
N ALA A 82 -11.31 6.04 -2.52
CA ALA A 82 -10.64 7.33 -2.31
C ALA A 82 -11.61 8.48 -2.01
N ALA A 83 -12.79 8.49 -2.62
CA ALA A 83 -13.83 9.49 -2.34
C ALA A 83 -14.55 9.25 -0.99
N THR A 84 -14.76 7.98 -0.62
CA THR A 84 -15.51 7.59 0.58
C THR A 84 -14.63 7.62 1.84
N PHE A 85 -13.34 7.32 1.70
CA PHE A 85 -12.36 7.25 2.79
C PHE A 85 -12.28 8.52 3.66
N PRO A 86 -12.15 9.75 3.11
CA PRO A 86 -12.08 10.95 3.95
C PRO A 86 -13.37 11.17 4.76
N LYS A 87 -14.55 10.84 4.20
CA LYS A 87 -15.83 10.92 4.92
C LYS A 87 -15.91 9.88 6.04
N LEU A 88 -15.46 8.66 5.76
CA LEU A 88 -15.43 7.57 6.73
C LEU A 88 -14.49 7.89 7.90
N VAL A 89 -13.28 8.36 7.61
CA VAL A 89 -12.29 8.73 8.63
C VAL A 89 -12.78 9.86 9.51
N LEU A 90 -13.42 10.88 8.93
CA LEU A 90 -13.98 12.01 9.69
C LEU A 90 -15.05 11.53 10.68
N PHE A 91 -15.97 10.69 10.22
CA PHE A 91 -17.03 10.11 11.06
C PHE A 91 -16.49 9.23 12.19
N LEU A 92 -15.49 8.40 11.90
CA LEU A 92 -14.82 7.57 12.92
C LEU A 92 -14.05 8.43 13.92
N SER A 93 -13.43 9.52 13.47
CA SER A 93 -12.68 10.43 14.33
C SER A 93 -13.59 11.23 15.26
N GLU A 94 -14.76 11.66 14.80
CA GLU A 94 -15.75 12.35 15.64
C GLU A 94 -16.37 11.41 16.69
N THR A 95 -16.61 10.15 16.34
CA THR A 95 -17.30 9.20 17.23
C THR A 95 -16.36 8.52 18.23
N TYR A 96 -15.16 8.12 17.80
CA TYR A 96 -14.23 7.29 18.60
C TYR A 96 -12.91 7.99 18.95
N GLY A 97 -12.73 9.24 18.52
CA GLY A 97 -11.48 9.97 18.66
C GLY A 97 -10.34 9.39 17.80
N PHE A 98 -9.20 10.08 17.78
CA PHE A 98 -8.06 9.74 16.93
C PHE A 98 -7.45 8.34 17.20
N ARG A 99 -7.42 7.91 18.47
CA ARG A 99 -6.88 6.60 18.85
C ARG A 99 -7.83 5.46 18.48
N GLY A 100 -9.13 5.66 18.64
CA GLY A 100 -10.14 4.64 18.31
C GLY A 100 -10.29 4.45 16.81
N SER A 101 -10.22 5.53 16.02
CA SER A 101 -10.27 5.45 14.55
C SER A 101 -9.06 4.69 13.98
N LEU A 102 -7.85 4.91 14.52
CA LEU A 102 -6.65 4.16 14.14
C LEU A 102 -6.74 2.66 14.44
N LEU A 103 -7.28 2.29 15.61
CA LEU A 103 -7.49 0.87 15.97
C LEU A 103 -8.51 0.19 15.06
N LEU A 104 -9.63 0.86 14.77
CA LEU A 104 -10.66 0.34 13.86
C LEU A 104 -10.13 0.18 12.44
N LEU A 105 -9.40 1.18 11.92
CA LEU A 105 -8.75 1.07 10.62
C LEU A 105 -7.74 -0.08 10.59
N GLY A 106 -6.92 -0.23 11.63
CA GLY A 106 -5.99 -1.34 11.76
C GLY A 106 -6.69 -2.70 11.75
N ALA A 107 -7.79 -2.84 12.49
CA ALA A 107 -8.59 -4.06 12.52
C ALA A 107 -9.22 -4.40 11.16
N VAL A 108 -9.73 -3.40 10.44
CA VAL A 108 -10.28 -3.57 9.08
C VAL A 108 -9.18 -4.01 8.12
N LEU A 109 -8.00 -3.38 8.17
CA LEU A 109 -6.86 -3.77 7.35
C LEU A 109 -6.41 -5.21 7.64
N MET A 110 -6.37 -5.60 8.92
CA MET A 110 -5.99 -6.95 9.33
C MET A 110 -6.99 -8.00 8.83
N ASN A 111 -8.29 -7.69 8.84
CA ASN A 111 -9.33 -8.54 8.25
C ASN A 111 -9.17 -8.66 6.72
N MET A 112 -8.88 -7.57 6.01
CA MET A 112 -8.67 -7.58 4.56
C MET A 112 -7.46 -8.44 4.17
N ILE A 113 -6.38 -8.36 4.94
CA ILE A 113 -5.19 -9.20 4.74
C ILE A 113 -5.52 -10.67 5.00
N ALA A 114 -6.27 -10.98 6.07
CA ALA A 114 -6.68 -12.33 6.40
C ALA A 114 -7.57 -12.95 5.29
N VAL A 115 -8.52 -12.18 4.77
CA VAL A 115 -9.37 -12.59 3.63
C VAL A 115 -8.52 -12.80 2.37
N SER A 116 -7.59 -11.90 2.09
CA SER A 116 -6.68 -12.02 0.93
C SER A 116 -5.81 -13.28 1.00
N LEU A 117 -5.35 -13.65 2.21
CA LEU A 117 -4.60 -14.88 2.44
C LEU A 117 -5.48 -16.13 2.36
N ALA A 118 -6.76 -16.01 2.74
CA ALA A 118 -7.75 -17.08 2.67
C ALA A 118 -8.23 -17.38 1.24
N PHE A 119 -8.14 -16.42 0.31
CA PHE A 119 -8.34 -16.65 -1.12
C PHE A 119 -7.18 -17.49 -1.70
N ARG A 120 -7.22 -18.78 -1.39
CA ARG A 120 -6.30 -19.79 -1.91
C ARG A 120 -6.65 -20.12 -3.35
N GLU A 121 -5.61 -20.25 -4.18
CA GLU A 121 -5.65 -20.45 -5.63
C GLU A 121 -6.79 -21.36 -6.11
N PRO A 122 -7.53 -20.98 -7.17
CA PRO A 122 -8.55 -21.84 -7.74
C PRO A 122 -7.93 -23.13 -8.28
N HIS A 123 -8.49 -24.24 -7.83
CA HIS A 123 -8.17 -25.62 -8.19
C HIS A 123 -7.95 -25.94 -9.69
N TRP A 124 -8.50 -25.19 -10.66
CA TRP A 124 -8.24 -25.44 -12.09
C TRP A 124 -6.86 -24.98 -12.57
N ILE A 125 -6.22 -24.00 -11.92
CA ILE A 125 -4.87 -23.54 -12.28
C ILE A 125 -3.83 -24.63 -11.99
N GLN A 126 -4.04 -25.41 -10.93
CA GLN A 126 -3.17 -26.53 -10.57
C GLN A 126 -3.27 -27.68 -11.58
N ARG A 127 -4.43 -27.86 -12.20
CA ARG A 127 -4.68 -28.91 -13.19
C ARG A 127 -3.97 -28.61 -14.50
N ASP A 128 -3.98 -27.36 -14.95
CA ASP A 128 -3.34 -26.96 -16.21
C ASP A 128 -1.81 -26.88 -16.07
N ARG A 129 -1.30 -26.51 -14.88
CA ARG A 129 0.14 -26.57 -14.56
C ARG A 129 0.68 -27.99 -14.51
N LYS A 130 -0.14 -28.99 -14.14
CA LYS A 130 0.22 -30.42 -14.23
C LYS A 130 0.22 -30.92 -15.68
N ARG A 131 -0.71 -30.45 -16.50
CA ARG A 131 -0.84 -30.84 -17.92
C ARG A 131 0.28 -30.29 -18.82
N LYS A 132 0.86 -29.13 -18.53
CA LYS A 132 2.04 -28.61 -19.27
C LYS A 132 3.37 -29.26 -18.88
N LYS A 133 3.39 -30.12 -17.84
CA LYS A 133 4.60 -30.79 -17.34
C LYS A 133 4.66 -32.29 -17.66
N GLY A 134 3.60 -32.86 -18.24
CA GLY A 134 3.56 -34.24 -18.76
C GLY A 134 3.45 -34.23 -20.27
#